data_AF-A0A7S3X1B4-F1
#
_entry.id   AF-A0A7S3X1B4-F1
#
_cell.length_a   1.000
_cell.length_b   1.000
_cell.length_c   1.000
_cell.angle_alpha   90.00
_cell.angle_beta   90.00
_cell.angle_gamma   90.00
#
_symmetry.space_group_name_H-M   'P 1'
#
loop_
_entity.id
_entity.type
_entity.pdbx_description
1 polymer ?
#
loop_
_entity_poly.entity_id
_entity_poly.type
_entity_poly.pdbx_seq_one_letter_code
_entity_poly.pdbx_strand_id
1 'polypeptide(L)'
;RAFPMIKEKPQVVGILNAGVVVGPTMGIGVGGILLQYISWRWLFLGPLPLVTACAAAACAIAPAAPAKAAEGAFDMLGTALLALGVGLLLISLTVSGIGLPIALAGLVSLVALHPVER
;
A
#
# COMPACT_ATOMS: atom_id res chain seq x y z
N ARG A 1 -15.36 -16.06 -2.62
CA ARG A 1 -16.76 -15.83 -2.16
C ARG A 1 -16.79 -15.78 -0.62
N ALA A 2 -16.09 -14.82 0.01
CA ALA A 2 -15.97 -14.75 1.47
C ALA A 2 -16.99 -13.80 2.15
N PHE A 3 -17.76 -13.03 1.37
CA PHE A 3 -18.78 -12.12 1.89
C PHE A 3 -20.12 -12.40 1.21
N PRO A 4 -21.12 -12.92 1.93
CA PRO A 4 -22.50 -12.93 1.45
C PRO A 4 -23.14 -11.55 1.72
N MET A 5 -24.07 -11.15 0.84
CA MET A 5 -25.08 -10.10 1.00
C MET A 5 -24.64 -8.62 0.99
N ILE A 6 -24.79 -8.05 -0.21
CA ILE A 6 -25.01 -6.67 -0.74
C ILE A 6 -25.15 -5.47 0.24
N LYS A 7 -25.43 -5.62 1.54
CA LYS A 7 -25.53 -4.51 2.51
C LYS A 7 -24.26 -4.22 3.34
N GLU A 8 -23.36 -5.18 3.53
CA GLU A 8 -22.22 -5.02 4.46
C GLU A 8 -20.97 -4.40 3.84
N LYS A 9 -20.82 -4.48 2.51
CA LYS A 9 -19.66 -3.94 1.78
C LYS A 9 -19.39 -2.43 2.01
N PRO A 10 -20.40 -1.53 2.00
CA PRO A 10 -20.15 -0.11 2.22
C PRO A 10 -19.71 0.19 3.65
N GLN A 11 -20.24 -0.53 4.65
CA GLN A 11 -19.90 -0.32 6.06
C GLN A 11 -18.50 -0.83 6.37
N VAL A 12 -18.14 -2.02 5.88
CA VAL A 12 -16.78 -2.57 6.04
C VAL A 12 -15.75 -1.66 5.36
N VAL A 13 -16.03 -1.23 4.12
CA VAL A 13 -15.15 -0.28 3.42
C VAL A 13 -15.11 1.08 4.14
N GLY A 14 -16.22 1.54 4.71
CA GLY A 14 -16.28 2.75 5.52
C GLY A 14 -15.40 2.69 6.78
N ILE A 15 -15.44 1.57 7.51
CA ILE A 15 -14.60 1.35 8.69
C ILE A 15 -13.11 1.26 8.29
N LEU A 16 -12.80 0.56 7.19
CA LEU A 16 -11.44 0.50 6.65
C LEU A 16 -10.91 1.89 6.27
N ASN A 17 -11.71 2.68 5.55
CA ASN A 17 -11.34 4.03 5.14
C ASN A 17 -11.20 4.98 6.34
N ALA A 18 -12.05 4.84 7.36
CA ALA A 18 -11.89 5.58 8.61
C ALA A 18 -10.52 5.29 9.25
N GLY A 19 -10.08 4.02 9.26
CA GLY A 19 -8.74 3.65 9.71
C GLY A 19 -7.62 4.30 8.88
N VAL A 20 -7.76 4.36 7.55
CA VAL A 20 -6.79 4.99 6.65
C VAL A 20 -6.63 6.49 6.92
N VAL A 21 -7.70 7.18 7.32
CA VAL A 21 -7.65 8.62 7.63
C VAL A 21 -7.13 8.85 9.05
N VAL A 22 -7.66 8.11 10.03
CA VAL A 22 -7.33 8.31 11.45
C VAL A 22 -5.89 7.89 11.77
N GLY A 23 -5.39 6.85 11.10
CA GLY A 23 -4.05 6.30 11.32
C GLY A 23 -2.94 7.34 11.19
N PRO A 24 -2.78 8.03 10.04
CA PRO A 24 -1.77 9.08 9.86
C PRO A 24 -1.99 10.28 10.79
N THR A 25 -3.24 10.72 10.97
CA THR A 25 -3.55 11.86 11.84
C THR A 25 -3.11 11.63 13.28
N MET A 26 -3.41 10.45 13.84
CA MET A 26 -2.96 10.09 15.19
C MET A 26 -1.48 9.72 15.21
N GLY A 27 -0.97 9.09 14.14
CA GLY A 27 0.41 8.64 14.03
C GLY A 27 1.42 9.78 14.13
N ILE A 28 1.15 10.93 13.53
CA ILE A 28 2.05 12.10 13.65
C ILE A 28 2.09 12.62 15.10
N GLY A 29 0.93 12.74 15.75
CA GLY A 29 0.85 13.22 17.14
C GLY A 29 1.54 12.27 18.13
N VAL A 30 1.20 10.98 18.05
CA VAL A 30 1.78 9.94 18.92
C VAL A 30 3.27 9.76 18.63
N GLY A 31 3.68 9.79 17.36
CA GLY A 31 5.07 9.68 16.95
C GLY A 31 5.93 10.83 17.46
N GLY A 32 5.41 12.06 17.42
CA GLY A 32 6.08 13.24 17.98
C GLY A 32 6.30 13.12 19.49
N ILE A 33 5.28 12.66 20.23
CA ILE A 33 5.36 12.45 21.69
C ILE A 33 6.38 11.35 22.02
N LEU A 34 6.34 10.21 21.31
CA LEU A 34 7.29 9.11 21.51
C LEU A 34 8.74 9.54 21.30
N LEU A 35 8.98 10.39 20.28
CA LEU A 35 10.30 10.93 19.99
C LEU A 35 10.78 11.92 21.06
N GLN A 36 9.88 12.75 21.58
CA GLN A 36 10.21 13.79 22.57
C GLN A 36 10.39 13.26 24.00
N TYR A 37 9.55 12.31 24.44
CA TYR A 37 9.45 11.94 25.85
C TYR A 37 9.96 10.54 26.19
N ILE A 38 10.12 9.64 25.21
CA ILE A 38 10.48 8.25 25.47
C ILE A 38 11.80 7.89 24.78
N SER A 39 11.76 7.59 23.49
CA SER A 39 12.92 7.24 22.66
C SER A 39 12.43 6.87 21.27
N TRP A 40 13.26 7.16 20.26
CA TRP A 40 13.02 6.75 18.87
C TRP A 40 12.76 5.23 18.71
N ARG A 41 13.31 4.38 19.59
CA ARG A 41 13.16 2.91 19.52
C ARG A 41 11.70 2.47 19.56
N TRP A 42 10.84 3.22 20.24
CA TRP A 42 9.42 2.88 20.38
C TRP A 42 8.59 3.19 19.13
N LEU A 43 9.11 4.01 18.21
CA LEU A 43 8.51 4.15 16.87
C LEU A 43 8.56 2.84 16.09
N PHE A 44 9.55 1.99 16.36
CA PHE A 44 9.73 0.69 15.72
C PHE A 44 9.15 -0.46 16.56
N LEU A 45 9.39 -0.44 17.87
CA LEU A 45 9.00 -1.52 18.77
C LEU A 45 7.54 -1.45 19.21
N GLY A 46 6.94 -0.26 19.29
CA GLY A 46 5.56 -0.07 19.75
C GLY A 46 4.50 -0.68 18.82
N PRO A 47 4.59 -0.47 17.49
CA PRO A 47 3.66 -1.09 16.55
C PRO A 47 3.82 -2.61 16.45
N LEU A 48 5.03 -3.13 16.70
CA LEU A 48 5.35 -4.55 16.54
C LEU A 48 4.40 -5.51 17.29
N PRO A 49 4.15 -5.38 18.61
CA PRO A 49 3.20 -6.23 19.33
C PRO A 49 1.75 -6.07 18.86
N LEU A 50 1.36 -4.87 18.41
CA LEU A 50 0.02 -4.62 17.89
C LEU A 50 -0.18 -5.34 16.55
N VAL A 51 0.79 -5.22 15.66
CA VAL A 51 0.78 -5.89 14.35
C VAL A 51 0.78 -7.40 14.52
N THR A 52 1.60 -7.95 15.41
CA THR A 52 1.63 -9.40 15.66
C THR A 52 0.33 -9.91 16.26
N ALA A 53 -0.30 -9.18 17.19
CA ALA A 53 -1.60 -9.54 17.74
C ALA A 53 -2.71 -9.51 16.67
N CYS A 54 -2.74 -8.46 15.82
CA CYS A 54 -3.68 -8.38 14.70
C CYS A 54 -3.47 -9.51 13.69
N ALA A 55 -2.22 -9.83 13.36
CA ALA A 55 -1.90 -10.93 12.45
C ALA A 55 -2.31 -12.29 13.05
N ALA A 56 -2.04 -12.53 14.33
CA ALA A 56 -2.45 -13.74 15.02
C ALA A 56 -3.98 -13.89 15.06
N ALA A 57 -4.70 -12.82 15.38
CA ALA A 57 -6.15 -12.79 15.35
C ALA A 57 -6.70 -13.05 13.93
N ALA A 58 -6.10 -12.42 12.92
CA ALA A 58 -6.46 -12.67 11.54
C ALA A 58 -6.23 -14.14 11.15
N CYS A 59 -5.11 -14.76 11.52
CA CYS A 59 -4.86 -16.18 11.27
C CYS A 59 -5.82 -17.10 12.02
N ALA A 60 -6.24 -16.73 13.23
CA ALA A 60 -7.16 -17.54 14.03
C ALA A 60 -8.62 -17.45 13.56
N ILE A 61 -9.04 -16.28 13.05
CA ILE A 61 -10.43 -16.00 12.66
C ILE A 61 -10.65 -16.25 11.17
N ALA A 62 -9.61 -16.10 10.34
CA ALA A 62 -9.72 -16.30 8.90
C ALA A 62 -10.20 -17.74 8.62
N PRO A 63 -11.35 -17.90 7.94
CA PRO A 63 -11.74 -19.20 7.44
C PRO A 63 -10.61 -19.73 6.56
N ALA A 64 -10.39 -21.06 6.56
CA ALA A 64 -9.54 -21.70 5.57
C ALA A 64 -10.13 -21.42 4.18
N ALA A 65 -9.72 -20.30 3.58
CA ALA A 65 -10.04 -20.01 2.21
C ALA A 65 -9.44 -21.16 1.42
N PRO A 66 -10.15 -21.74 0.42
CA PRO A 66 -9.44 -22.55 -0.55
C PRO A 66 -8.27 -21.69 -1.00
N ALA A 67 -7.07 -22.23 -0.89
CA ALA A 67 -5.90 -21.62 -1.52
C ALA A 67 -6.31 -21.52 -2.98
N LYS A 68 -6.87 -20.37 -3.35
CA LYS A 68 -7.02 -20.01 -4.74
C LYS A 68 -5.57 -19.94 -5.10
N ALA A 69 -5.06 -21.00 -5.73
CA ALA A 69 -3.75 -20.99 -6.32
C ALA A 69 -3.66 -19.62 -6.96
N ALA A 70 -2.63 -18.86 -6.60
CA ALA A 70 -2.34 -17.63 -7.31
C ALA A 70 -2.05 -18.08 -8.74
N GLU A 71 -3.11 -18.25 -9.54
CA GLU A 71 -3.06 -18.77 -10.91
C GLU A 71 -2.50 -17.70 -11.86
N GLY A 72 -2.11 -16.53 -11.33
CA GLY A 72 -1.29 -15.57 -12.03
C GLY A 72 0.18 -15.84 -11.76
N ALA A 73 0.93 -16.21 -12.79
CA ALA A 73 2.37 -16.02 -12.78
C ALA A 73 2.66 -14.54 -12.44
N PHE A 74 3.65 -14.30 -11.59
CA PHE A 74 4.06 -12.93 -11.25
C PHE A 74 4.50 -12.19 -12.52
N ASP A 75 3.82 -11.09 -12.85
CA ASP A 75 4.13 -10.29 -14.03
C ASP A 75 5.39 -9.46 -13.78
N MET A 76 6.55 -10.09 -14.03
CA MET A 76 7.85 -9.44 -13.94
C MET A 76 7.98 -8.27 -14.92
N LEU A 77 7.36 -8.37 -16.11
CA LEU A 77 7.47 -7.36 -17.15
C LEU A 77 6.67 -6.11 -16.78
N GLY A 78 5.41 -6.26 -16.39
CA GLY A 78 4.60 -5.16 -15.89
C GLY A 78 5.20 -4.54 -14.63
N THR A 79 5.72 -5.36 -13.72
CA THR A 79 6.42 -4.84 -12.52
C THR A 79 7.63 -3.99 -12.91
N ALA A 80 8.45 -4.43 -13.86
CA ALA A 80 9.62 -3.69 -14.33
C ALA A 80 9.23 -2.38 -15.05
N LEU A 81 8.19 -2.42 -15.89
CA LEU A 81 7.66 -1.24 -16.58
C LEU A 81 7.10 -0.20 -15.60
N LEU A 82 6.37 -0.66 -14.58
CA LEU A 82 5.84 0.20 -13.52
C LEU A 82 6.99 0.85 -12.72
N ALA A 83 8.00 0.07 -12.33
CA ALA A 83 9.16 0.58 -11.62
C ALA A 83 9.90 1.65 -12.44
N LEU A 84 10.08 1.42 -13.75
CA LEU A 84 10.66 2.40 -14.66
C LEU A 84 9.80 3.66 -14.78
N GLY A 85 8.51 3.53 -15.09
CA GLY A 85 7.61 4.67 -15.26
C GLY A 85 7.57 5.59 -14.04
N VAL A 86 7.44 4.99 -12.84
CA VAL A 86 7.47 5.73 -11.57
C VAL A 86 8.84 6.36 -11.31
N GLY A 87 9.93 5.62 -11.57
CA GLY A 87 11.29 6.14 -11.41
C GLY A 87 11.57 7.37 -12.27
N LEU A 88 11.16 7.33 -13.54
CA LEU A 88 11.26 8.49 -14.44
C LEU A 88 10.41 9.66 -13.95
N LEU A 89 9.17 9.43 -13.51
CA LEU A 89 8.33 10.50 -12.95
C LEU A 89 8.98 11.17 -11.72
N LEU A 90 9.55 10.39 -10.80
CA LEU A 90 10.23 10.92 -9.62
C LEU A 90 11.46 11.74 -10.00
N ILE A 91 12.27 11.28 -10.95
CA ILE A 91 13.43 12.01 -11.47
C ILE A 91 12.98 13.32 -12.13
N SER A 92 11.91 13.28 -12.92
CA SER A 92 11.34 14.47 -13.56
C SER A 92 10.91 15.53 -12.54
N LEU A 93 10.28 15.12 -11.45
CA LEU A 93 9.82 16.04 -10.41
C LEU A 93 10.96 16.59 -9.56
N THR A 94 12.08 15.87 -9.47
CA THR A 94 13.22 16.23 -8.64
C THR A 94 14.26 17.07 -9.39
N VAL A 95 14.45 16.84 -10.69
CA VAL A 95 15.47 17.52 -11.49
C VAL A 95 14.87 18.74 -12.20
N SER A 96 15.21 19.93 -11.71
CA SER A 96 14.83 21.20 -12.34
C SER A 96 15.62 21.41 -13.64
N GLY A 97 14.97 21.19 -14.79
CA GLY A 97 15.51 21.53 -16.13
C GLY A 97 15.27 20.51 -17.24
N ILE A 98 15.07 19.22 -16.91
CA ILE A 98 14.86 18.13 -17.90
C ILE A 98 13.55 17.35 -17.62
N GLY A 99 12.66 17.92 -16.80
CA GLY A 99 11.47 17.23 -16.32
C GLY A 99 10.50 16.82 -17.44
N LEU A 100 10.20 17.71 -18.38
CA LEU A 100 9.18 17.46 -19.41
C LEU A 100 9.42 16.17 -20.25
N PRO A 101 10.60 15.92 -20.84
CA PRO A 101 10.84 14.69 -21.60
C PRO A 101 10.86 13.43 -20.73
N ILE A 102 11.35 13.52 -19.48
CA ILE A 102 11.38 12.39 -18.55
C ILE A 102 9.96 12.06 -18.06
N ALA A 103 9.12 13.07 -17.83
CA ALA A 103 7.70 12.90 -17.51
C ALA A 103 6.94 12.21 -18.64
N LEU A 104 7.17 12.63 -19.90
CA LEU A 104 6.55 12.00 -21.07
C LEU A 104 6.98 10.54 -21.21
N ALA A 105 8.26 10.24 -21.02
CA ALA A 105 8.76 8.86 -21.04
C ALA A 105 8.15 8.00 -19.92
N GLY A 106 7.98 8.55 -18.72
CA GLY A 106 7.26 7.89 -17.63
C GLY A 106 5.79 7.60 -17.97
N LEU A 107 5.08 8.59 -18.54
CA LEU A 107 3.70 8.45 -19.01
C LEU A 107 3.57 7.37 -20.10
N VAL A 108 4.48 7.32 -21.05
CA VAL A 108 4.50 6.30 -22.11
C VAL A 108 4.68 4.90 -21.52
N SER A 109 5.57 4.73 -20.55
CA SER A 109 5.72 3.45 -19.82
C SER A 109 4.44 3.05 -19.10
N LEU A 110 3.72 4.00 -18.50
CA LEU A 110 2.43 3.72 -17.85
C LEU A 110 1.33 3.35 -18.85
N VAL A 111 1.28 3.98 -20.02
CA VAL A 111 0.32 3.63 -21.08
C VAL A 111 0.64 2.26 -21.68
N ALA A 112 1.92 1.90 -21.76
CA ALA A 112 2.36 0.58 -22.24
C ALA A 112 1.99 -0.58 -21.28
N LEU A 113 1.64 -0.31 -20.01
CA LEU A 113 1.10 -1.31 -19.09
C LEU A 113 -0.33 -1.72 -19.42
N HIS A 114 -1.15 -0.79 -19.92
CA HIS A 114 -2.57 -1.04 -20.20
C HIS A 114 -2.83 -2.28 -21.11
N PRO A 115 -2.05 -2.56 -22.17
CA PRO A 115 -2.19 -3.79 -22.95
C PRO A 115 -1.53 -5.03 -22.32
N VAL A 116 -0.62 -4.89 -21.37
CA VAL A 116 0.05 -6.02 -20.69
C VAL A 116 -0.84 -6.62 -19.60
N GLU A 117 -1.68 -5.78 -18.96
CA GLU A 117 -2.58 -6.19 -17.88
C GLU A 117 -3.94 -6.76 -18.36
N ARG A 118 -4.21 -6.77 -19.68
CA ARG A 118 -5.41 -7.39 -20.27
C ARG A 118 -5.19 -8.84 -20.64
#